data_AF-A0A6I6FSC3-F1
#
_entry.id   AF-A0A6I6FSC3-F1
#
_cell.length_a   1.000
_cell.length_b   1.000
_cell.length_c   1.000
_cell.angle_alpha   90.00
_cell.angle_beta   90.00
_cell.angle_gamma   90.00
#
_symmetry.space_group_name_H-M   'P 1'
#
loop_
_entity.id
_entity.type
_entity.pdbx_description
1 polymer ?
#
loop_
_entity_poly.entity_id
_entity_poly.type
_entity_poly.pdbx_seq_one_letter_code
_entity_poly.pdbx_strand_id
1 'polypeptide(L)'
;MKHIGALQAVVTAPVSDGEPSSAELDAIDHEMPLILAEVELLDAQIMTLDRPASELDERRIRRARNRVLAARRELTNKATTVLVPEVGA
;
A
#
# COMPACT_ATOMS: atom_id res chain seq x y z
N MET A 1 -33.18 -13.41 26.32
CA MET A 1 -32.46 -13.36 25.03
C MET A 1 -31.97 -11.94 24.81
N LYS A 2 -30.66 -11.71 24.71
CA LYS A 2 -30.11 -10.39 24.35
C LYS A 2 -29.87 -10.39 22.84
N HIS A 3 -30.54 -9.51 22.12
CA HIS A 3 -30.34 -9.33 20.68
C HIS A 3 -29.20 -8.34 20.45
N ILE A 4 -28.23 -8.72 19.61
CA ILE A 4 -27.24 -7.79 19.06
C ILE A 4 -27.88 -7.18 17.82
N GLY A 5 -28.41 -5.96 17.95
CA GLY A 5 -28.91 -5.18 16.82
C GLY A 5 -27.76 -4.43 16.15
N ALA A 6 -27.70 -4.45 14.82
CA ALA A 6 -26.76 -3.60 14.09
C ALA A 6 -27.12 -2.12 14.31
N LEU A 7 -26.13 -1.29 14.64
CA LEU A 7 -26.24 0.18 14.66
C LEU A 7 -26.30 0.71 13.22
N GLN A 8 -27.38 0.37 12.52
CA GLN A 8 -27.56 0.65 11.10
C GLN A 8 -27.40 2.15 10.79
N ALA A 9 -27.90 3.03 11.65
CA ALA A 9 -27.73 4.48 11.48
C ALA A 9 -26.26 4.94 11.46
N VAL A 10 -25.36 4.26 12.18
CA VAL A 10 -23.92 4.59 12.21
C VAL A 10 -23.19 4.00 11.00
N VAL A 11 -23.56 2.78 10.60
CA VAL A 11 -22.91 2.06 9.49
C VAL A 11 -23.37 2.57 8.11
N THR A 12 -24.60 3.06 8.03
CA THR A 12 -25.23 3.55 6.78
C THR A 12 -25.40 5.07 6.77
N ALA A 13 -24.78 5.77 7.72
CA ALA A 13 -24.69 7.23 7.63
C ALA A 13 -24.07 7.60 6.28
N PRO A 14 -24.59 8.63 5.59
CA PRO A 14 -23.98 9.08 4.34
C PRO A 14 -22.52 9.44 4.64
N VAL A 15 -21.60 8.63 4.13
CA VAL A 15 -20.21 9.03 3.97
C VAL A 15 -20.25 10.24 3.06
N SER A 16 -19.61 11.33 3.48
CA SER A 16 -19.53 12.60 2.74
C SER A 16 -19.67 12.40 1.22
N ASP A 17 -20.66 13.04 0.60
CA ASP A 17 -20.90 13.02 -0.85
C ASP A 17 -19.73 13.62 -1.67
N GLY A 18 -18.70 14.13 -0.98
CA GLY A 18 -17.50 14.72 -1.55
C GLY A 18 -16.51 13.66 -2.02
N GLU A 19 -16.21 13.70 -3.32
CA GLU A 19 -15.06 13.01 -3.90
C GLU A 19 -13.77 13.34 -3.12
N PRO A 20 -12.77 12.44 -3.12
CA PRO A 20 -11.47 12.74 -2.55
C PRO A 20 -10.93 14.05 -3.12
N SER A 21 -10.36 14.88 -2.26
CA SER A 21 -9.64 16.08 -2.67
C SER A 21 -8.41 15.70 -3.51
N SER A 22 -7.92 16.62 -4.34
CA SER A 22 -6.69 16.40 -5.12
C SER A 22 -5.51 15.99 -4.25
N ALA A 23 -5.39 16.56 -3.04
CA ALA A 23 -4.31 16.22 -2.12
C ALA A 23 -4.42 14.77 -1.57
N GLU A 24 -5.65 14.28 -1.37
CA GLU A 24 -5.88 12.88 -0.99
C GLU A 24 -5.58 11.92 -2.14
N LEU A 25 -5.93 12.31 -3.38
CA LEU A 25 -5.57 11.53 -4.57
C LEU A 25 -4.05 11.50 -4.79
N ASP A 26 -3.37 12.63 -4.65
CA ASP A 26 -1.92 12.73 -4.76
C ASP A 26 -1.21 11.86 -3.70
N ALA A 27 -1.76 11.80 -2.47
CA ALA A 27 -1.25 10.93 -1.42
C ALA A 27 -1.34 9.44 -1.80
N ILE A 28 -2.46 9.02 -2.41
CA ILE A 28 -2.62 7.66 -2.94
C ILE A 28 -1.59 7.39 -4.03
N ASP A 29 -1.44 8.31 -5.00
CA ASP A 29 -0.48 8.17 -6.09
C ASP A 29 0.96 8.10 -5.60
N HIS A 30 1.29 8.77 -4.50
CA HIS A 30 2.60 8.65 -3.85
C HIS A 30 2.85 7.25 -3.27
N GLU A 31 1.82 6.54 -2.80
CA GLU A 31 1.90 5.18 -2.24
C GLU A 31 1.87 4.09 -3.32
N MET A 32 1.29 4.37 -4.49
CA MET A 32 1.13 3.39 -5.58
C MET A 32 2.39 2.60 -5.97
N PRO A 33 3.59 3.21 -6.07
CA PRO A 33 4.81 2.46 -6.38
C PRO A 33 5.14 1.36 -5.36
N LEU A 34 4.87 1.60 -4.07
CA LEU A 34 5.07 0.60 -3.03
C LEU A 34 4.04 -0.53 -3.14
N ILE A 35 2.77 -0.16 -3.32
CA ILE A 35 1.67 -1.13 -3.46
C ILE A 35 1.95 -2.08 -4.63
N LEU A 36 2.35 -1.54 -5.79
CA LEU A 36 2.70 -2.35 -6.96
C LEU A 36 3.89 -3.28 -6.71
N ALA A 37 4.92 -2.82 -6.00
CA ALA A 37 6.06 -3.67 -5.64
C ALA A 37 5.66 -4.82 -4.70
N GLU A 38 4.72 -4.57 -3.78
CA GLU A 38 4.18 -5.60 -2.87
C GLU A 38 3.32 -6.62 -3.63
N VAL A 39 2.52 -6.17 -4.61
CA VAL A 39 1.78 -7.06 -5.51
C VAL A 39 2.73 -7.94 -6.32
N GLU A 40 3.80 -7.38 -6.91
CA GLU A 40 4.80 -8.17 -7.64
C GLU A 40 5.46 -9.25 -6.76
N LEU A 41 5.72 -8.93 -5.48
CA LEU A 41 6.24 -9.89 -4.52
C LEU A 41 5.23 -10.99 -4.23
N LEU A 42 3.97 -10.62 -4.01
CA LEU A 42 2.88 -11.56 -3.78
C LEU A 42 2.70 -12.50 -4.97
N ASP A 43 2.70 -11.97 -6.20
CA ASP A 43 2.63 -12.76 -7.43
C ASP A 43 3.78 -13.77 -7.51
N ALA A 44 5.02 -13.32 -7.23
CA ALA A 44 6.19 -14.20 -7.22
C ALA A 44 6.09 -15.32 -6.18
N GLN A 45 5.46 -15.05 -5.02
CA GLN A 45 5.22 -16.06 -4.00
C GLN A 45 4.10 -17.02 -4.41
N ILE A 46 3.00 -16.51 -4.95
CA ILE A 46 1.85 -17.30 -5.41
C ILE A 46 2.28 -18.31 -6.48
N MET A 47 3.14 -17.90 -7.42
CA MET A 47 3.68 -18.79 -8.47
C MET A 47 4.40 -20.05 -7.93
N THR A 48 4.82 -20.03 -6.67
CA THR A 48 5.52 -21.16 -6.02
C THR A 48 4.64 -21.98 -5.08
N LEU A 49 3.36 -21.66 -4.92
CA LEU A 49 2.51 -22.38 -3.96
C LEU A 49 2.19 -23.81 -4.40
N ASP A 50 2.04 -24.04 -5.70
CA ASP A 50 1.62 -25.34 -6.24
C ASP A 50 2.78 -26.30 -6.54
N ARG A 51 4.04 -25.90 -6.27
CA ARG A 51 5.23 -26.69 -6.61
C ARG A 51 6.44 -26.32 -5.72
N PRO A 52 7.43 -27.21 -5.57
CA PRO A 52 8.69 -26.81 -4.96
C PRO A 52 9.32 -25.66 -5.76
N ALA A 53 9.81 -24.63 -5.06
CA ALA A 53 10.44 -23.48 -5.67
C ALA A 53 11.71 -23.89 -6.42
N SER A 54 11.86 -23.44 -7.66
CA SER A 54 13.12 -23.55 -8.39
C SER A 54 14.10 -22.45 -7.97
N GLU A 55 15.40 -22.62 -8.26
CA GLU A 55 16.39 -21.57 -8.01
C GLU A 55 16.04 -20.23 -8.70
N LEU A 56 15.38 -20.29 -9.86
CA LEU A 56 14.90 -19.10 -10.57
C LEU A 56 13.77 -18.41 -9.79
N ASP A 57 12.87 -19.19 -9.21
CA ASP A 57 11.77 -18.67 -8.40
C ASP A 57 12.30 -17.99 -7.13
N GLU A 58 13.29 -18.59 -6.47
CA GLU A 58 13.98 -17.98 -5.32
C GLU A 58 14.65 -16.64 -5.69
N ARG A 59 15.30 -16.58 -6.86
CA ARG A 59 15.90 -15.33 -7.37
C ARG A 59 14.84 -14.27 -7.66
N ARG A 60 13.70 -14.66 -8.24
CA ARG A 60 12.56 -13.75 -8.50
C ARG A 60 12.01 -13.18 -7.21
N ILE A 61 11.75 -14.02 -6.21
CA ILE A 61 11.26 -13.61 -4.89
C ILE A 61 12.25 -12.65 -4.22
N ARG A 62 13.55 -12.95 -4.25
CA ARG A 62 14.58 -12.04 -3.70
C ARG A 62 14.59 -10.68 -4.40
N ARG A 63 14.49 -10.66 -5.74
CA ARG A 63 14.43 -9.42 -6.51
C ARG A 63 13.19 -8.60 -6.16
N ALA A 64 12.02 -9.24 -6.08
CA ALA A 64 10.77 -8.58 -5.70
C ALA A 64 10.83 -8.01 -4.28
N ARG A 65 11.36 -8.77 -3.31
CA ARG A 65 11.61 -8.26 -1.93
C ARG A 65 12.51 -7.02 -1.93
N ASN A 66 13.59 -7.03 -2.70
CA ASN A 66 14.48 -5.88 -2.80
C ASN A 66 13.79 -4.65 -3.41
N ARG A 67 12.87 -4.84 -4.37
CA ARG A 67 12.05 -3.75 -4.91
C ARG A 67 11.12 -3.15 -3.86
N VAL A 68 10.44 -3.99 -3.08
CA VAL A 68 9.59 -3.52 -1.97
C VAL A 68 10.41 -2.66 -1.00
N LEU A 69 11.59 -3.13 -0.59
CA LEU A 69 12.46 -2.37 0.31
C LEU A 69 12.91 -1.04 -0.29
N ALA A 70 13.23 -1.01 -1.58
CA ALA A 70 13.58 0.23 -2.28
C ALA A 70 12.39 1.21 -2.33
N ALA A 71 11.19 0.74 -2.68
CA ALA A 71 9.99 1.57 -2.73
C ALA A 71 9.60 2.10 -1.34
N ARG A 72 9.68 1.28 -0.29
CA ARG A 72 9.46 1.73 1.10
C ARG A 72 10.44 2.84 1.49
N ARG A 73 11.73 2.65 1.19
CA ARG A 73 12.76 3.67 1.46
C ARG A 73 12.44 4.97 0.74
N GLU A 74 12.07 4.90 -0.52
CA GLU A 74 11.73 6.09 -1.32
C GLU A 74 10.51 6.82 -0.75
N LEU A 75 9.45 6.09 -0.41
CA LEU A 75 8.23 6.64 0.19
C LEU A 75 8.53 7.34 1.54
N THR A 76 9.27 6.68 2.43
CA THR A 76 9.67 7.27 3.73
C THR A 76 10.51 8.54 3.55
N ASN A 77 11.43 8.54 2.59
CA ASN A 77 12.26 9.71 2.30
C ASN A 77 11.43 10.89 1.75
N LYS A 78 10.48 10.62 0.84
CA LYS A 78 9.57 11.65 0.31
C LYS A 78 8.66 12.24 1.38
N ALA A 79 8.09 11.41 2.26
CA ALA A 79 7.27 11.86 3.39
C ALA A 79 8.07 12.79 4.34
N THR A 80 9.36 12.51 4.53
CA THR A 80 10.24 13.36 5.33
C THR A 80 10.45 14.73 4.68
N THR A 81 10.61 14.78 3.35
CA THR A 81 10.73 16.05 2.61
C THR A 81 9.47 16.91 2.71
N VAL A 82 8.27 16.32 2.70
CA VAL A 82 7.00 17.06 2.84
C VAL A 82 6.82 17.65 4.25
N LEU A 83 7.36 16.98 5.28
CA LEU A 83 7.27 17.42 6.69
C LEU A 83 8.30 18.46 7.10
N VAL A 84 9.39 18.64 6.34
CA VAL A 84 10.34 19.73 6.56
C VAL A 84 9.87 20.90 5.69
N PRO A 85 9.21 21.93 6.25
CA PRO A 85 8.91 23.11 5.47
C PRO A 85 10.26 23.69 5.03
N GLU A 86 10.37 24.05 3.75
CA GLU A 86 11.52 24.82 3.28
C GLU A 86 11.68 26.02 4.21
N VAL A 87 12.73 25.98 5.03
CA VAL A 87 13.10 27.08 5.89
C VAL A 87 13.48 28.20 4.93
N GLY A 88 12.56 29.16 4.78
CA GLY A 88 12.67 30.26 3.85
C GLY A 88 14.00 30.99 3.96
N ALA A 89 14.59 31.23 2.79
CA ALA A 89 15.58 32.28 2.58
C ALA A 89 14.87 33.55 2.12
#